data_AF-A0A9C7VYA5-F1
#
_entry.id   AF-A0A9C7VYA5-F1
#
_cell.length_a   1.000
_cell.length_b   1.000
_cell.length_c   1.000
_cell.angle_alpha   90.00
_cell.angle_beta   90.00
_cell.angle_gamma   90.00
#
_symmetry.space_group_name_H-M   'P 1'
#
loop_
_entity.id
_entity.type
_entity.pdbx_description
1 polymer ?
#
loop_
_entity_poly.entity_id
_entity_poly.type
_entity_poly.pdbx_seq_one_letter_code
_entity_poly.pdbx_strand_id
1 'polypeptide(L)'
;PFGTVAHAIGSGKRAAMAIDRYLRGEELPSFPPFEESVRFSPRPVESEIVRFEDLNLAYFEWAERRESAVRPPEERVKDFDEVALGLDEEQALAEASRCFNCGTCIMCDNCLNFCPDVAISRKNGSGPVSYPFYEINYDYCKGCGICAEECPRDAISLEEETKWRK
;
A
#
# COMPACT_ATOMS: atom_id res chain seq x y z
N PRO A 1 -7.83 21.72 -4.88
CA PRO A 1 -8.16 21.14 -6.21
C PRO A 1 -9.52 20.42 -6.16
N PHE A 2 -10.59 21.14 -6.48
CA PHE A 2 -11.94 20.57 -6.60
C PHE A 2 -12.19 20.19 -8.06
N GLY A 3 -12.86 19.05 -8.32
CA GLY A 3 -13.33 18.69 -9.67
C GLY A 3 -12.51 17.64 -10.45
N THR A 4 -11.60 16.89 -9.83
CA THR A 4 -10.97 15.72 -10.48
C THR A 4 -11.89 14.50 -10.42
N VAL A 5 -11.67 13.51 -11.30
CA VAL A 5 -12.39 12.22 -11.28
C VAL A 5 -12.28 11.53 -9.92
N ALA A 6 -11.10 11.57 -9.30
CA ALA A 6 -10.89 11.04 -7.94
C ALA A 6 -11.77 11.75 -6.90
N HIS A 7 -11.95 13.07 -7.02
CA HIS A 7 -12.82 13.85 -6.13
C HIS A 7 -14.30 13.47 -6.31
N ALA A 8 -14.72 13.18 -7.54
CA ALA A 8 -16.07 12.71 -7.84
C ALA A 8 -16.34 11.31 -7.24
N ILE A 9 -15.42 10.36 -7.43
CA ILE A 9 -15.50 9.01 -6.85
C ILE A 9 -15.57 9.09 -5.32
N GLY A 10 -14.66 9.85 -4.70
CA GLY A 10 -14.64 10.01 -3.24
C GLY A 10 -15.90 10.68 -2.70
N SER A 11 -16.49 11.62 -3.45
CA SER A 11 -17.77 12.25 -3.08
C SER A 11 -18.95 11.28 -3.20
N GLY A 12 -18.99 10.42 -4.22
CA GLY A 12 -20.00 9.38 -4.34
C GLY A 12 -19.96 8.39 -3.17
N LYS A 13 -18.77 7.98 -2.74
CA LYS A 13 -18.61 7.08 -1.58
C LYS A 13 -19.05 7.73 -0.27
N ARG A 14 -18.74 9.01 -0.05
CA ARG A 14 -19.24 9.77 1.12
C ARG A 14 -20.76 9.86 1.14
N ALA A 15 -21.39 10.07 -0.02
CA ALA A 15 -22.85 10.09 -0.13
C ALA A 15 -23.47 8.73 0.21
N ALA A 16 -22.90 7.63 -0.29
CA ALA A 16 -23.38 6.29 0.04
C ALA A 16 -23.30 5.99 1.56
N MET A 17 -22.22 6.39 2.22
CA MET A 17 -22.08 6.25 3.68
C MET A 17 -23.09 7.10 4.46
N ALA A 18 -23.33 8.34 4.02
CA ALA A 18 -24.35 9.19 4.63
C ALA A 18 -25.74 8.55 4.50
N ILE A 19 -26.06 7.96 3.35
CA ILE A 19 -27.31 7.25 3.12
C ILE A 19 -27.44 6.03 4.06
N ASP A 20 -26.40 5.19 4.18
CA ASP A 20 -26.41 4.03 5.08
C ASP A 20 -26.63 4.43 6.55
N ARG A 21 -25.90 5.45 7.05
CA ARG A 21 -26.07 5.98 8.42
C ARG A 21 -27.48 6.50 8.67
N TYR A 22 -28.04 7.25 7.71
CA TYR A 22 -29.40 7.76 7.80
C TYR A 22 -30.42 6.62 7.87
N LEU A 23 -30.26 5.59 7.04
CA LEU A 23 -31.14 4.41 7.03
C LEU A 23 -31.04 3.59 8.32
N ARG A 24 -29.92 3.66 9.03
CA ARG A 24 -29.73 3.03 10.36
C ARG A 24 -30.26 3.88 11.52
N GLY A 25 -30.76 5.09 11.25
CA GLY A 25 -31.24 6.01 12.28
C GLY A 25 -30.12 6.68 13.08
N GLU A 26 -28.90 6.74 12.54
CA GLU A 26 -27.78 7.45 13.15
C GLU A 26 -27.90 8.96 12.88
N GLU A 27 -27.50 9.80 13.83
CA GLU A 27 -27.47 11.25 13.64
C GLU A 27 -26.36 11.65 12.64
N LEU A 28 -26.72 12.50 11.66
CA LEU A 28 -25.81 13.00 10.61
C LEU A 28 -25.71 14.53 10.68
N PRO A 29 -24.89 15.09 11.59
CA PRO A 29 -24.69 16.54 11.66
C PRO A 29 -23.93 17.09 10.45
N SER A 30 -23.16 16.25 9.75
CA SER A 30 -22.47 16.58 8.50
C SER A 30 -22.22 15.32 7.65
N PHE A 31 -21.83 15.50 6.38
CA PHE A 31 -21.40 14.38 5.54
C PHE A 31 -20.16 13.69 6.14
N PRO A 32 -20.05 12.35 6.03
CA PRO A 32 -18.87 11.62 6.47
C PRO A 32 -17.57 12.23 5.89
N PRO A 33 -16.52 12.43 6.70
CA PRO A 33 -15.25 12.99 6.23
C PRO A 33 -14.59 12.07 5.18
N PHE A 34 -13.78 12.63 4.29
CA PHE A 34 -13.07 11.86 3.26
C PHE A 34 -12.18 10.76 3.87
N GLU A 35 -11.61 11.01 5.05
CA GLU A 35 -10.79 10.02 5.76
C GLU A 35 -11.58 8.76 6.16
N GLU A 36 -12.90 8.86 6.35
CA GLU A 36 -13.77 7.75 6.68
C GLU A 36 -14.16 6.94 5.44
N SER A 37 -14.37 7.63 4.30
CA SER A 37 -14.76 6.97 3.05
C SER A 37 -13.62 6.22 2.37
N VAL A 38 -12.37 6.50 2.70
CA VAL A 38 -11.20 5.88 2.05
C VAL A 38 -10.63 4.70 2.86
N ARG A 39 -10.98 4.55 4.14
CA ARG A 39 -10.42 3.48 5.00
C ARG A 39 -11.12 2.14 4.81
N PHE A 40 -10.66 1.36 3.83
CA PHE A 40 -10.88 -0.10 3.82
C PHE A 40 -9.77 -0.86 4.58
N SER A 41 -8.65 -0.19 4.87
CA SER A 41 -7.53 -0.80 5.59
C SER A 41 -7.57 -0.41 7.09
N PRO A 42 -7.48 -1.37 8.02
CA PRO A 42 -7.44 -1.11 9.46
C PRO A 42 -6.12 -0.48 9.94
N ARG A 43 -5.19 -0.15 9.03
CA ARG A 43 -3.91 0.49 9.37
C ARG A 43 -4.01 2.02 9.21
N PRO A 44 -3.43 2.82 10.12
CA PRO A 44 -3.10 4.20 9.79
C PRO A 44 -2.13 4.16 8.61
N VAL A 45 -2.61 4.52 7.42
CA VAL A 45 -1.76 4.71 6.26
C VAL A 45 -1.13 6.08 6.45
N GLU A 46 0.09 6.12 6.97
CA GLU A 46 0.91 7.32 6.78
C GLU A 46 1.09 7.51 5.27
N SER A 47 0.93 8.74 4.82
CA SER A 47 0.67 9.08 3.41
C SER A 47 1.91 9.04 2.52
N GLU A 48 3.01 8.44 2.97
CA GLU A 48 4.23 8.40 2.18
C GLU A 48 4.12 7.35 1.07
N ILE A 49 4.30 7.82 -0.16
CA ILE A 49 4.25 7.01 -1.36
C ILE A 49 5.65 6.42 -1.57
N VAL A 50 5.77 5.11 -1.42
CA VAL A 50 6.99 4.38 -1.80
C VAL A 50 7.15 4.42 -3.32
N ARG A 51 8.25 4.99 -3.79
CA ARG A 51 8.59 5.05 -5.22
C ARG A 51 9.44 3.84 -5.59
N PHE A 52 9.65 3.67 -6.89
CA PHE A 52 10.46 2.57 -7.39
C PHE A 52 11.92 2.65 -6.92
N GLU A 53 12.44 3.87 -6.78
CA GLU A 53 13.81 4.14 -6.35
C GLU A 53 14.05 3.85 -4.87
N ASP A 54 12.97 3.78 -4.08
CA ASP A 54 13.03 3.52 -2.64
C ASP A 54 13.07 2.00 -2.35
N LEU A 55 12.83 1.15 -3.35
CA LEU A 55 12.87 -0.31 -3.20
C LEU A 55 14.29 -0.86 -3.26
N ASN A 56 14.62 -1.78 -2.36
CA ASN A 56 15.83 -2.60 -2.50
C ASN A 56 15.61 -3.71 -3.54
N LEU A 57 16.05 -3.43 -4.77
CA LEU A 57 15.89 -4.29 -5.94
C LEU A 57 16.78 -5.56 -5.91
N ALA A 58 17.72 -5.68 -4.98
CA ALA A 58 18.61 -6.85 -4.90
C ALA A 58 17.85 -8.17 -4.65
N TYR A 59 16.62 -8.09 -4.15
CA TYR A 59 15.76 -9.22 -3.83
C TYR A 59 14.75 -9.59 -4.91
N PHE A 60 14.80 -8.93 -6.08
CA PHE A 60 13.84 -9.14 -7.14
C PHE A 60 14.54 -9.45 -8.47
N GLU A 61 14.00 -10.41 -9.19
CA GLU A 61 14.46 -10.71 -10.54
C GLU A 61 13.96 -9.64 -11.52
N TRP A 62 14.87 -9.17 -12.36
CA TRP A 62 14.49 -8.26 -13.43
C TRP A 62 13.68 -9.03 -14.48
N ALA A 63 12.62 -8.38 -14.97
CA ALA A 63 11.83 -8.90 -16.08
C ALA A 63 11.30 -7.73 -16.93
N GLU A 64 11.20 -7.96 -18.24
CA GLU A 64 10.67 -6.97 -19.18
C GLU A 64 9.22 -6.59 -18.86
N ARG A 65 8.85 -5.35 -19.16
CA ARG A 65 7.46 -4.91 -19.12
C ARG A 65 6.71 -5.57 -20.26
N ARG A 66 5.62 -6.28 -19.96
CA ARG A 66 4.69 -6.74 -20.99
C ARG A 66 3.92 -5.56 -21.58
N GLU A 67 3.83 -5.53 -22.89
CA GLU A 67 2.97 -4.57 -23.59
C GLU A 67 1.55 -5.10 -23.64
N SER A 68 0.59 -4.26 -23.24
CA SER A 68 -0.83 -4.58 -23.40
C SER A 68 -1.20 -4.58 -24.88
N ALA A 69 -2.03 -5.53 -25.29
CA ALA A 69 -2.55 -5.56 -26.64
C ALA A 69 -3.44 -4.34 -26.90
N VAL A 70 -3.32 -3.78 -28.10
CA VAL A 70 -4.10 -2.62 -28.55
C VAL A 70 -4.66 -2.91 -29.93
N ARG A 71 -5.93 -2.60 -30.19
CA ARG A 71 -6.53 -2.79 -31.53
C ARG A 71 -5.75 -2.02 -32.60
N PRO A 72 -5.60 -2.50 -33.84
CA PRO A 72 -4.94 -1.73 -34.90
C PRO A 72 -5.70 -0.44 -35.25
N PRO A 73 -5.03 0.69 -35.57
CA PRO A 73 -5.69 1.95 -35.93
C PRO A 73 -6.72 1.81 -37.07
N GLU A 74 -6.47 0.93 -38.03
CA GLU A 74 -7.35 0.67 -39.19
C GLU A 74 -8.70 0.05 -38.79
N GLU A 75 -8.76 -0.58 -37.61
CA GLU A 75 -9.99 -1.10 -37.02
C GLU A 75 -10.67 -0.06 -36.13
N ARG A 76 -9.89 0.70 -35.34
CA ARG A 76 -10.41 1.73 -34.43
C ARG A 76 -11.23 2.82 -35.13
N VAL A 77 -10.97 3.09 -36.41
CA VAL A 77 -11.71 4.11 -37.17
C VAL A 77 -13.13 3.69 -37.55
N LYS A 78 -13.48 2.40 -37.39
CA LYS A 78 -14.74 1.83 -37.88
C LYS A 78 -15.85 1.85 -36.82
N ASP A 79 -15.50 1.94 -35.55
CA ASP A 79 -16.42 1.80 -34.41
C ASP A 79 -15.89 2.51 -33.15
N PHE A 80 -16.61 2.39 -32.04
CA PHE A 80 -16.22 2.93 -30.73
C PHE A 80 -15.92 1.82 -29.72
N ASP A 81 -15.58 0.62 -30.19
CA ASP A 81 -15.28 -0.51 -29.29
C ASP A 81 -13.91 -0.32 -28.60
N GLU A 82 -13.72 -1.04 -27.49
CA GLU A 82 -12.56 -0.93 -26.61
C GLU A 82 -11.24 -1.02 -27.37
N VAL A 83 -10.33 -0.07 -27.12
CA VAL A 83 -9.05 0.04 -27.83
C VAL A 83 -7.95 -0.67 -27.05
N ALA A 84 -7.94 -0.53 -25.73
CA ALA A 84 -6.97 -1.17 -24.85
C ALA A 84 -7.50 -2.56 -24.48
N LEU A 85 -7.03 -3.57 -25.20
CA LEU A 85 -7.46 -4.95 -25.00
C LEU A 85 -6.86 -5.58 -23.73
N GLY A 86 -5.88 -4.91 -23.12
CA GLY A 86 -5.27 -5.34 -21.87
C GLY A 86 -4.28 -6.48 -22.04
N LEU A 87 -4.11 -7.23 -20.96
CA LEU A 87 -3.30 -8.45 -20.92
C LEU A 87 -4.24 -9.66 -20.99
N ASP A 88 -3.80 -10.73 -21.63
CA ASP A 88 -4.48 -12.02 -21.48
C ASP A 88 -4.29 -12.58 -20.05
N GLU A 89 -5.02 -13.65 -19.72
CA GLU A 89 -5.02 -14.21 -18.37
C GLU A 89 -3.61 -14.68 -17.92
N GLU A 90 -2.85 -15.31 -18.81
CA GLU A 90 -1.51 -15.79 -18.52
C GLU A 90 -0.55 -14.63 -18.25
N GLN A 91 -0.60 -13.61 -19.11
CA GLN A 91 0.15 -12.38 -18.95
C GLN A 91 -0.22 -11.64 -17.66
N ALA A 92 -1.51 -11.52 -17.35
CA ALA A 92 -1.99 -10.84 -16.16
C ALA A 92 -1.53 -11.55 -14.88
N LEU A 93 -1.59 -12.89 -14.84
CA LEU A 93 -1.09 -13.68 -13.71
C LEU A 93 0.42 -13.54 -13.56
N ALA A 94 1.17 -13.57 -14.66
CA ALA A 94 2.62 -13.35 -14.64
C ALA A 94 2.97 -11.96 -14.08
N GLU A 95 2.29 -10.90 -14.54
CA GLU A 95 2.49 -9.54 -14.04
C GLU A 95 2.08 -9.37 -12.57
N ALA A 96 0.98 -9.98 -12.14
CA ALA A 96 0.54 -9.94 -10.76
C ALA A 96 1.51 -10.66 -9.81
N SER A 97 2.08 -11.79 -10.27
CA SER A 97 3.00 -12.61 -9.46
C SER A 97 4.31 -11.91 -9.12
N ARG A 98 4.74 -10.93 -9.93
CA ARG A 98 5.95 -10.13 -9.70
C ARG A 98 5.71 -8.83 -8.94
N CYS A 99 4.53 -8.63 -8.35
CA CYS A 99 4.24 -7.45 -7.54
C CYS A 99 5.21 -7.31 -6.36
N PHE A 100 5.85 -6.14 -6.23
CA PHE A 100 6.83 -5.87 -5.18
C PHE A 100 6.23 -5.89 -3.77
N ASN A 101 4.92 -5.66 -3.62
CA ASN A 101 4.28 -5.33 -2.34
C ASN A 101 4.91 -4.09 -1.69
N CYS A 102 5.23 -3.07 -2.48
CA CYS A 102 5.85 -1.83 -2.02
C CYS A 102 5.07 -1.17 -0.87
N GLY A 103 5.78 -0.61 0.11
CA GLY A 103 5.24 0.00 1.32
C GLY A 103 4.53 -0.97 2.27
N THR A 104 4.55 -2.28 2.00
CA THR A 104 3.83 -3.27 2.81
C THR A 104 4.78 -4.35 3.33
N CYS A 105 4.83 -4.48 4.65
CA CYS A 105 5.54 -5.59 5.28
C CYS A 105 4.83 -6.92 4.97
N ILE A 106 5.55 -7.84 4.31
CA ILE A 106 5.08 -9.19 3.97
C ILE A 106 5.65 -10.29 4.89
N MET A 107 6.27 -9.92 6.01
CA MET A 107 6.86 -10.85 6.97
C MET A 107 7.99 -11.73 6.39
N CYS A 108 8.90 -11.12 5.59
CA CYS A 108 10.01 -11.83 4.92
C CYS A 108 11.25 -12.11 5.81
N ASP A 109 11.28 -11.63 7.05
CA ASP A 109 12.38 -11.80 8.02
C ASP A 109 13.71 -11.14 7.74
N ASN A 110 13.89 -10.40 6.64
CA ASN A 110 15.14 -9.69 6.41
C ASN A 110 15.52 -8.79 7.59
N CYS A 111 14.59 -7.99 8.11
CA CYS A 111 14.85 -7.12 9.26
C CYS A 111 15.29 -7.92 10.50
N LEU A 112 14.77 -9.12 10.72
CA LEU A 112 15.16 -10.01 11.82
C LEU A 112 16.57 -10.57 11.61
N ASN A 113 16.85 -11.05 10.40
CA ASN A 113 18.11 -11.72 10.06
C ASN A 113 19.30 -10.75 10.03
N PHE A 114 19.07 -9.51 9.59
CA PHE A 114 20.12 -8.51 9.43
C PHE A 114 20.30 -7.59 10.63
N CYS A 115 19.45 -7.69 11.66
CA CYS A 115 19.64 -6.90 12.88
C CYS A 115 20.83 -7.46 13.68
N PRO A 116 21.97 -6.74 13.77
CA PRO A 116 23.17 -7.27 14.44
C PRO A 116 22.99 -7.40 15.95
N ASP A 117 22.08 -6.60 16.53
CA ASP A 117 21.81 -6.55 17.97
C ASP A 117 20.61 -7.40 18.40
N VAL A 118 19.96 -8.11 17.45
CA VAL A 118 18.75 -8.92 17.71
C VAL A 118 17.64 -8.11 18.41
N ALA A 119 17.52 -6.83 18.04
CA ALA A 119 16.55 -5.90 18.63
C ALA A 119 15.13 -6.06 18.05
N ILE A 120 14.94 -6.88 17.02
CA ILE A 120 13.66 -7.07 16.33
C ILE A 120 13.08 -8.44 16.70
N SER A 121 11.78 -8.51 16.97
CA SER A 121 11.10 -9.78 17.30
C SER A 121 9.78 -9.92 16.56
N ARG A 122 9.42 -11.17 16.22
CA ARG A 122 8.09 -11.50 15.71
C ARG A 122 7.09 -11.54 16.85
N LYS A 123 5.97 -10.84 16.70
CA LYS A 123 4.81 -10.91 17.59
C LYS A 123 3.62 -11.49 16.85
N ASN A 124 2.84 -12.29 17.56
CA ASN A 124 1.52 -12.69 17.10
C ASN A 124 0.52 -11.68 17.64
N GLY A 125 -0.29 -11.11 16.76
CA GLY A 125 -1.36 -10.20 17.15
C GLY A 125 -2.31 -10.81 18.16
N SER A 126 -2.78 -10.00 19.11
CA SER A 126 -3.86 -10.33 20.03
C SER A 126 -4.79 -9.12 20.19
N GLY A 127 -6.11 -9.34 20.19
CA GLY A 127 -7.09 -8.25 20.27
C GLY A 127 -7.29 -7.53 18.93
N PRO A 128 -7.26 -6.18 18.86
CA PRO A 128 -7.62 -5.40 17.66
C PRO A 128 -6.63 -5.56 16.49
N VAL A 129 -5.41 -6.03 16.76
CA VAL A 129 -4.45 -6.47 15.74
C VAL A 129 -4.38 -7.99 15.82
N SER A 130 -5.00 -8.69 14.88
CA SER A 130 -5.11 -10.16 14.89
C SER A 130 -4.04 -10.87 14.04
N TYR A 131 -3.20 -10.11 13.34
CA TYR A 131 -2.19 -10.64 12.42
C TYR A 131 -0.77 -10.49 13.01
N PRO A 132 0.20 -11.30 12.54
CA PRO A 132 1.60 -11.19 12.97
C PRO A 132 2.25 -9.87 12.55
N PHE A 133 3.16 -9.35 13.36
CA PHE A 133 3.93 -8.13 13.07
C PHE A 133 5.33 -8.21 13.69
N TYR A 134 6.21 -7.27 13.31
CA TYR A 134 7.52 -7.10 13.94
C TYR A 134 7.48 -5.98 14.97
N GLU A 135 8.09 -6.23 16.12
CA GLU A 135 8.31 -5.24 17.17
C GLU A 135 9.80 -4.97 17.31
N ILE A 136 10.18 -3.69 17.32
CA ILE A 136 11.55 -3.23 17.54
C ILE A 136 11.68 -2.85 19.01
N ASN A 137 12.62 -3.47 19.71
CA ASN A 137 13.00 -3.09 21.06
C ASN A 137 14.00 -1.93 21.00
N TYR A 138 13.49 -0.71 21.22
CA TYR A 138 14.29 0.51 21.13
C TYR A 138 15.38 0.62 22.20
N ASP A 139 15.25 -0.05 23.36
CA ASP A 139 16.31 -0.08 24.38
C ASP A 139 17.57 -0.85 23.90
N TYR A 140 17.37 -1.80 22.99
CA TYR A 140 18.44 -2.61 22.40
C TYR A 140 18.89 -2.09 21.04
N CYS A 141 18.00 -1.42 20.30
CA CYS A 141 18.30 -0.83 18.99
C CYS A 141 19.45 0.18 19.08
N LYS A 142 20.42 0.08 18.16
CA LYS A 142 21.55 1.03 18.05
C LYS A 142 21.38 2.06 16.93
N GLY A 143 20.25 2.03 16.22
CA GLY A 143 19.96 3.00 15.16
C GLY A 143 20.84 2.85 13.91
N CYS A 144 21.38 1.66 13.63
CA CYS A 144 22.29 1.44 12.51
C CYS A 144 21.60 1.47 11.12
N GLY A 145 20.27 1.35 11.07
CA GLY A 145 19.50 1.43 9.83
C GLY A 145 19.55 0.21 8.90
N ILE A 146 20.35 -0.82 9.22
CA ILE A 146 20.51 -2.01 8.34
C ILE A 146 19.17 -2.68 8.06
N CYS A 147 18.28 -2.78 9.05
CA CYS A 147 16.96 -3.37 8.86
C CYS A 147 16.08 -2.59 7.87
N ALA A 148 16.26 -1.27 7.77
CA ALA A 148 15.56 -0.42 6.81
C ALA A 148 16.14 -0.62 5.40
N GLU A 149 17.46 -0.56 5.28
CA GLU A 149 18.18 -0.78 4.01
C GLU A 149 17.90 -2.16 3.40
N GLU A 150 17.85 -3.20 4.23
CA GLU A 150 17.61 -4.59 3.81
C GLU A 150 16.12 -4.91 3.64
N CYS A 151 15.22 -3.95 3.85
CA CYS A 151 13.81 -4.11 3.58
C CYS A 151 13.55 -3.97 2.07
N PRO A 152 13.12 -5.04 1.37
CA PRO A 152 12.96 -4.95 -0.08
C PRO A 152 11.75 -4.13 -0.51
N ARG A 153 10.87 -3.80 0.44
CA ARG A 153 9.58 -3.15 0.19
C ARG A 153 9.50 -1.73 0.75
N ASP A 154 10.57 -1.24 1.37
CA ASP A 154 10.55 0.05 2.07
C ASP A 154 9.40 0.14 3.09
N ALA A 155 9.25 -0.92 3.89
CA ALA A 155 8.16 -1.05 4.88
C ALA A 155 8.59 -0.68 6.31
N ILE A 156 9.83 -0.21 6.47
CA ILE A 156 10.43 0.20 7.74
C ILE A 156 11.30 1.42 7.46
N SER A 157 11.04 2.52 8.18
CA SER A 157 11.81 3.75 8.10
C SER A 157 12.75 3.88 9.31
N LEU A 158 13.78 4.71 9.15
CA LEU A 158 14.65 5.13 10.25
C LEU A 158 14.42 6.62 10.50
N GLU A 159 14.02 6.95 11.72
CA GLU A 159 13.89 8.33 12.17
C GLU A 159 14.87 8.61 13.30
N GLU A 160 15.38 9.85 13.35
CA GLU A 160 16.21 10.27 14.48
C GLU A 160 15.37 10.26 15.76
N GLU A 161 15.90 9.64 16.81
CA GLU A 161 15.26 9.65 18.11
C GLU A 161 15.27 11.07 18.67
N THR A 162 14.21 11.83 18.39
CA THR A 162 14.02 13.12 19.04
C THR A 162 13.79 12.88 20.52
N LYS A 163 14.65 13.47 21.37
CA LYS A 163 14.46 13.47 22.83
C LYS A 163 13.06 13.96 23.17
N TRP A 164 12.14 13.04 23.45
CA TRP A 164 10.85 13.27 24.09
C TRP A 164 10.01 14.40 23.47
N ARG A 165 9.10 14.07 22.53
CA ARG A 165 7.84 14.84 22.43
C ARG A 165 7.06 14.62 23.74
N LYS A 166 7.21 15.55 24.67
CA LYS A 166 6.28 15.73 25.79
C LYS A 166 4.88 16.05 25.26
#